data_AF-A0A391PUQ8-F1
#
_entry.id   AF-A0A391PUQ8-F1
#
_cell.length_a   1.000
_cell.length_b   1.000
_cell.length_c   1.000
_cell.angle_alpha   90.00
_cell.angle_beta   90.00
_cell.angle_gamma   90.00
#
_symmetry.space_group_name_H-M   'P 1'
#
loop_
_entity.id
_entity.type
_entity.pdbx_description
1 polymer ?
#
loop_
_entity_poly.entity_id
_entity_poly.type
_entity_poly.pdbx_seq_one_letter_code
_entity_poly.pdbx_strand_id
1 'polypeptide(L)'
;MTALVERTKPGPFLPRTIELGTYLGIRDADGSLIAMAGERMRPTGYTEISAVCTAPEARGQGLASRLIRAIAHGIRGRGETPFLHTSSDNPAQNLYTAMGFKLTRSVPLEIVRIP
;
A
#
# COMPACT_ATOMS: atom_id res chain seq x y z
N MET A 1 11.26 -8.12 -3.17
CA MET A 1 10.18 -7.12 -3.38
C MET A 1 10.40 -6.33 -4.66
N THR A 2 11.64 -5.93 -4.98
CA THR A 2 11.99 -5.15 -6.17
C THR A 2 11.44 -5.69 -7.49
N ALA A 3 11.53 -7.00 -7.76
CA ALA A 3 10.96 -7.59 -8.98
C ALA A 3 9.43 -7.38 -9.12
N LEU A 4 8.68 -7.44 -8.02
CA LEU A 4 7.24 -7.15 -8.04
C LEU A 4 7.00 -5.66 -8.26
N VAL A 5 7.76 -4.80 -7.57
CA VAL A 5 7.69 -3.34 -7.69
C VAL A 5 7.87 -2.88 -9.15
N GLU A 6 8.88 -3.40 -9.84
CA GLU A 6 9.16 -3.07 -11.24
C GLU A 6 7.99 -3.42 -12.16
N ARG A 7 7.34 -4.57 -11.90
CA ARG A 7 6.20 -5.07 -12.68
C ARG A 7 4.90 -4.31 -12.39
N THR A 8 4.68 -3.86 -11.16
CA THR A 8 3.38 -3.32 -10.72
C THR A 8 3.37 -1.81 -10.50
N LYS A 9 4.53 -1.17 -10.42
CA LYS A 9 4.71 0.27 -10.21
C LYS A 9 3.80 0.85 -9.11
N PRO A 10 3.95 0.42 -7.84
CA PRO A 10 3.03 0.77 -6.74
C PRO A 10 3.17 2.22 -6.23
N GLY A 11 3.69 3.13 -7.06
CA GLY A 11 4.20 4.44 -6.67
C GLY A 11 5.72 4.43 -6.41
N PRO A 12 6.29 5.55 -5.95
CA PRO A 12 7.72 5.67 -5.67
C PRO A 12 8.18 4.60 -4.68
N PHE A 13 9.09 3.74 -5.13
CA PHE A 13 9.70 2.70 -4.31
C PHE A 13 11.18 2.59 -4.69
N LEU A 14 12.04 3.02 -3.78
CA LEU A 14 13.49 3.09 -3.93
C LEU A 14 14.15 2.03 -3.00
N PRO A 15 15.47 1.79 -3.11
CA PRO A 15 16.12 0.69 -2.39
C PRO A 15 15.85 0.66 -0.87
N ARG A 16 15.75 1.83 -0.24
CA ARG A 16 15.53 1.98 1.20
C ARG A 16 14.07 2.22 1.59
N THR A 17 13.14 2.23 0.64
CA THR A 17 11.70 2.40 0.93
C THR A 17 11.16 1.30 1.85
N ILE A 18 11.77 0.11 1.79
CA ILE A 18 11.46 -1.01 2.68
C ILE A 18 11.75 -0.73 4.16
N GLU A 19 12.68 0.19 4.46
CA GLU A 19 13.09 0.53 5.82
C GLU A 19 12.10 1.47 6.52
N LEU A 20 11.12 2.03 5.80
CA LEU A 20 10.18 3.02 6.33
C LEU A 20 9.11 2.42 7.27
N GLY A 21 9.04 1.10 7.36
CA GLY A 21 8.19 0.41 8.32
C GLY A 21 7.96 -1.05 7.97
N THR A 22 6.85 -1.60 8.45
CA THR A 22 6.49 -3.00 8.22
C THR A 22 6.10 -3.22 6.77
N TYR A 23 6.64 -4.26 6.14
CA TYR A 23 6.21 -4.74 4.83
C TYR A 23 5.81 -6.20 4.91
N LEU A 24 4.66 -6.51 4.34
CA LEU A 24 4.12 -7.86 4.26
C LEU A 24 4.02 -8.30 2.80
N GLY A 25 4.23 -9.59 2.55
CA GLY A 25 4.18 -10.18 1.22
C GLY A 25 3.45 -11.51 1.22
N ILE A 26 2.75 -11.80 0.13
CA ILE A 26 2.14 -13.10 -0.15
C ILE A 26 2.92 -13.74 -1.29
N ARG A 27 3.30 -15.01 -1.10
CA ARG A 27 3.95 -15.84 -2.11
C ARG A 27 2.99 -16.88 -2.66
N ASP A 28 3.14 -17.23 -3.92
CA ASP A 28 2.44 -18.38 -4.53
C ASP A 28 3.11 -19.71 -4.16
N ALA A 29 2.58 -20.81 -4.72
CA ALA A 29 3.07 -22.16 -4.48
C ALA A 29 4.53 -22.36 -4.93
N ASP A 30 4.96 -21.62 -5.97
CA ASP A 30 6.33 -21.66 -6.49
C ASP A 30 7.28 -20.74 -5.71
N GLY A 31 6.77 -20.09 -4.65
CA GLY A 31 7.53 -19.19 -3.78
C GLY A 31 7.72 -17.78 -4.34
N SER A 32 7.13 -17.44 -5.48
CA SER A 32 7.21 -16.12 -6.09
C SER A 32 6.35 -15.11 -5.33
N LEU A 33 6.90 -13.91 -5.09
CA LEU A 33 6.16 -12.83 -4.42
C LEU A 33 5.11 -12.24 -5.39
N ILE A 34 3.84 -12.46 -5.09
CA ILE A 34 2.71 -12.10 -5.97
C ILE A 34 1.88 -10.93 -5.46
N ALA A 35 1.97 -10.58 -4.18
CA ALA A 35 1.35 -9.38 -3.64
C ALA A 35 2.16 -8.85 -2.46
N MET A 36 2.14 -7.53 -2.25
CA MET A 36 2.74 -6.90 -1.09
C MET A 36 2.02 -5.61 -0.71
N ALA A 37 2.24 -5.18 0.52
CA ALA A 37 1.89 -3.85 1.02
C ALA A 37 2.85 -3.52 2.16
N GLY A 38 2.99 -2.23 2.49
CA GLY A 38 3.80 -1.81 3.61
C GLY A 38 3.36 -0.50 4.24
N GLU A 39 4.21 -0.02 5.14
CA GLU A 39 4.05 1.27 5.82
C GLU A 39 4.97 2.33 5.22
N ARG A 40 4.60 3.61 5.36
CA ARG A 40 5.43 4.73 4.90
C ARG A 40 5.42 5.92 5.86
N MET A 41 4.62 6.96 5.60
CA MET A 41 4.62 8.16 6.46
C MET A 41 4.03 7.86 7.84
N ARG A 42 4.59 8.50 8.89
CA ARG A 42 4.11 8.35 10.27
C ARG A 42 3.92 9.70 11.00
N PRO A 43 2.92 10.51 10.63
CA PRO A 43 2.51 11.65 11.42
C PRO A 43 2.09 11.23 12.84
N THR A 44 2.15 12.12 13.82
CA THR A 44 1.76 11.82 15.22
C THR A 44 0.36 11.20 15.28
N GLY A 45 0.27 9.95 15.76
CA GLY A 45 -0.99 9.21 15.90
C GLY A 45 -1.48 8.51 14.62
N TYR A 46 -0.74 8.57 13.52
CA TYR A 46 -1.12 8.00 12.22
C TYR A 46 0.02 7.22 11.58
N THR A 47 -0.33 6.19 10.82
CA THR A 47 0.64 5.49 9.94
C THR A 47 0.02 5.24 8.57
N GLU A 48 0.77 5.56 7.54
CA GLU A 48 0.35 5.42 6.15
C GLU A 48 0.53 3.97 5.69
N ILE A 49 -0.53 3.38 5.13
CA ILE A 49 -0.45 2.16 4.32
C ILE A 49 -0.06 2.56 2.90
N SER A 50 1.01 1.94 2.40
CA SER A 50 1.62 2.28 1.12
C SER A 50 2.08 1.03 0.35
N ALA A 51 2.60 1.26 -0.86
CA ALA A 51 3.18 0.24 -1.73
C ALA A 51 2.29 -1.00 -1.94
N VAL A 52 0.97 -0.82 -1.95
CA VAL A 52 0.01 -1.91 -2.18
C VAL A 52 0.07 -2.30 -3.65
N CYS A 53 0.47 -3.54 -3.93
CA CYS A 53 0.36 -4.09 -5.27
C CYS A 53 0.13 -5.59 -5.29
N THR A 54 -0.38 -6.03 -6.44
CA THR A 54 -0.62 -7.44 -6.75
C THR A 54 -0.25 -7.66 -8.21
N ALA A 55 0.52 -8.72 -8.45
CA ALA A 55 0.92 -9.16 -9.79
C ALA A 55 -0.35 -9.35 -10.65
N PRO A 56 -0.33 -8.96 -11.95
CA PRO A 56 -1.51 -9.04 -12.82
C PRO A 56 -2.21 -10.41 -12.80
N GLU A 57 -1.44 -11.49 -12.83
CA GLU A 57 -1.87 -12.89 -12.79
C GLU A 57 -2.52 -13.31 -11.47
N ALA A 58 -2.32 -12.55 -10.39
CA ALA A 58 -2.81 -12.86 -9.04
C ALA A 58 -3.96 -11.92 -8.59
N ARG A 59 -4.47 -11.06 -9.49
CA ARG A 59 -5.58 -10.13 -9.19
C ARG A 59 -6.90 -10.88 -9.04
N GLY A 60 -7.88 -10.23 -8.41
CA GLY A 60 -9.22 -10.80 -8.19
C GLY A 60 -9.33 -11.82 -7.05
N GLN A 61 -8.22 -12.16 -6.38
CA GLN A 61 -8.18 -13.17 -5.31
C GLN A 61 -8.22 -12.58 -3.89
N GLY A 62 -8.51 -11.28 -3.74
CA GLY A 62 -8.60 -10.61 -2.43
C GLY A 62 -7.26 -10.38 -1.70
N LEU A 63 -6.12 -10.57 -2.38
CA LEU A 63 -4.78 -10.48 -1.78
C LEU A 63 -4.46 -9.10 -1.19
N ALA A 64 -4.77 -8.03 -1.94
CA ALA A 64 -4.58 -6.66 -1.47
C ALA A 64 -5.38 -6.37 -0.19
N SER A 65 -6.65 -6.80 -0.13
CA SER A 65 -7.51 -6.61 1.04
C SER A 65 -6.95 -7.31 2.28
N ARG A 66 -6.42 -8.54 2.11
CA ARG A 66 -5.81 -9.31 3.20
C ARG A 66 -4.56 -8.61 3.76
N LEU A 67 -3.69 -8.12 2.87
CA LEU A 67 -2.48 -7.39 3.25
C LEU A 67 -2.81 -6.06 3.96
N ILE A 68 -3.76 -5.29 3.42
CA ILE A 68 -4.19 -4.02 4.03
C ILE A 68 -4.77 -4.25 5.43
N ARG A 69 -5.60 -5.28 5.62
CA ARG A 69 -6.13 -5.62 6.94
C ARG A 69 -5.03 -6.00 7.93
N ALA A 70 -4.04 -6.78 7.50
CA ALA A 70 -2.93 -7.18 8.36
C ALA A 70 -2.08 -5.98 8.81
N ILE A 71 -1.75 -5.07 7.88
CA ILE A 71 -1.02 -3.84 8.20
C ILE A 71 -1.86 -2.93 9.11
N ALA A 72 -3.14 -2.71 8.76
CA ALA A 72 -4.04 -1.90 9.57
C ALA A 72 -4.21 -2.45 10.99
N HIS A 73 -4.21 -3.78 11.16
CA HIS A 73 -4.20 -4.41 12.47
C HIS A 73 -2.92 -4.09 13.25
N GLY A 74 -1.75 -4.20 12.63
CA GLY A 74 -0.48 -3.84 13.25
C GLY A 74 -0.41 -2.35 13.65
N ILE A 75 -0.88 -1.46 12.79
CA ILE A 75 -0.98 -0.02 13.07
C ILE A 75 -1.87 0.25 14.29
N ARG A 76 -3.09 -0.32 14.30
CA ARG A 76 -4.02 -0.16 15.43
C ARG A 76 -3.49 -0.77 16.73
N GLY A 77 -2.77 -1.89 16.64
CA GLY A 77 -2.14 -2.53 17.80
C GLY A 77 -1.12 -1.63 18.52
N ARG A 78 -0.55 -0.65 17.82
CA ARG A 78 0.36 0.37 18.40
C ARG A 78 -0.36 1.67 18.82
N GLY A 79 -1.70 1.70 18.77
CA GLY A 79 -2.49 2.89 19.10
C GLY A 79 -2.51 3.96 18.01
N GLU A 80 -2.10 3.63 16.78
CA GLU A 80 -2.07 4.54 15.64
C GLU A 80 -3.29 4.35 14.73
N THR A 81 -3.63 5.39 13.95
CA THR A 81 -4.71 5.35 12.97
C THR A 81 -4.15 5.07 11.56
N PRO A 82 -4.61 4.01 10.87
CA PRO A 82 -4.19 3.73 9.50
C PRO A 82 -4.84 4.72 8.52
N PHE A 83 -4.05 5.27 7.60
CA PHE A 83 -4.53 6.08 6.48
C PHE A 83 -3.80 5.72 5.19
N LEU A 84 -4.28 6.20 4.05
CA LEU A 84 -3.63 6.03 2.75
C LEU A 84 -4.00 7.15 1.80
N HIS A 85 -3.21 7.31 0.73
CA HIS A 85 -3.54 8.16 -0.40
C HIS A 85 -3.82 7.31 -1.64
N THR A 86 -4.75 7.77 -2.46
CA THR A 86 -5.03 7.20 -3.77
C THR A 86 -5.40 8.32 -4.74
N SER A 87 -5.04 8.17 -6.02
CA SER A 87 -5.53 9.10 -7.05
C SER A 87 -7.04 8.93 -7.24
N SER A 88 -7.70 10.01 -7.67
CA SER A 88 -9.16 10.06 -7.87
C SER A 88 -9.67 9.19 -9.01
N ASP A 89 -8.78 8.77 -9.92
CA ASP A 89 -9.05 7.86 -11.03
C ASP A 89 -8.73 6.40 -10.70
N ASN A 90 -8.20 6.11 -9.51
CA ASN A 90 -7.82 4.75 -9.15
C ASN A 90 -9.07 3.93 -8.78
N PRO A 91 -9.35 2.80 -9.46
CA PRO A 91 -10.51 1.95 -9.16
C PRO A 91 -10.44 1.29 -7.77
N ALA A 92 -9.26 1.25 -7.13
CA ALA A 92 -9.09 0.74 -5.77
C ALA A 92 -9.84 1.57 -4.70
N GLN A 93 -10.35 2.76 -5.02
CA GLN A 93 -11.20 3.54 -4.13
C GLN A 93 -12.39 2.73 -3.59
N ASN A 94 -13.06 1.95 -4.44
CA ASN A 94 -14.19 1.11 -4.02
C ASN A 94 -13.75 0.05 -3.01
N LEU A 95 -12.56 -0.52 -3.20
CA LEU A 95 -11.96 -1.46 -2.25
C LEU A 95 -11.69 -0.78 -0.91
N TYR A 96 -11.08 0.41 -0.90
CA TYR A 96 -10.78 1.15 0.33
C TYR A 96 -12.06 1.50 1.10
N THR A 97 -13.09 2.00 0.41
CA THR A 97 -14.40 2.29 0.99
C THR A 97 -15.04 1.04 1.59
N ALA A 98 -15.04 -0.08 0.85
CA ALA A 98 -15.56 -1.36 1.35
C ALA A 98 -14.79 -1.91 2.58
N MET A 99 -13.54 -1.49 2.77
CA MET A 99 -12.75 -1.80 3.96
C MET A 99 -12.96 -0.81 5.12
N GLY A 100 -13.81 0.20 4.95
CA GLY A 100 -14.15 1.19 5.98
C GLY A 100 -13.24 2.42 6.01
N PHE A 101 -12.36 2.61 5.02
CA PHE A 101 -11.69 3.89 4.84
C PHE A 101 -12.71 4.94 4.38
N LYS A 102 -12.54 6.17 4.86
CA LYS A 102 -13.39 7.32 4.49
C LYS A 102 -12.52 8.38 3.84
N LEU A 103 -13.02 9.00 2.78
CA LEU A 103 -12.36 10.17 2.20
C LEU A 103 -12.33 11.30 3.24
N THR A 104 -11.14 11.75 3.62
CA THR A 104 -10.95 12.84 4.58
C THR A 104 -10.63 14.16 3.89
N ARG A 105 -9.81 14.11 2.83
CA ARG A 105 -9.39 15.30 2.09
C ARG A 105 -8.95 14.94 0.68
N SER A 106 -9.24 15.81 -0.28
CA SER A 106 -8.62 15.82 -1.60
C SER A 106 -7.46 16.82 -1.58
N VAL A 107 -6.28 16.38 -2.01
CA VAL A 107 -5.06 17.21 -2.08
C VAL A 107 -4.45 17.10 -3.49
N PRO A 108 -3.83 18.17 -4.02
CA PRO A 108 -3.10 18.09 -5.27
C PRO A 108 -1.84 17.24 -5.11
N LEU A 109 -1.52 16.43 -6.13
CA LEU A 109 -0.23 15.75 -6.27
C LEU A 109 0.62 16.54 -7.28
N GLU A 110 1.65 17.21 -6.80
CA GLU A 110 2.58 17.96 -7.63
C GLU A 110 3.91 17.21 -7.76
N ILE A 111 4.32 16.93 -9.00
CA ILE A 111 5.63 16.34 -9.30
C ILE A 111 6.50 17.42 -9.91
N VAL A 112 7.49 17.88 -9.15
CA VAL A 112 8.44 18.90 -9.60
C VAL A 112 9.72 18.22 -10.09
N ARG A 113 10.25 18.67 -11.23
CA ARG A 113 11.56 18.28 -11.74
C ARG A 113 12.41 19.54 -11.85
N ILE A 114 13.60 19.51 -11.22
CA ILE A 114 14.60 20.56 -11.35
C ILE A 114 15.32 20.36 -12.70
N PRO A 115 15.65 21.44 -13.44
CA PRO A 115 16.43 21.37 -14.68
C PRO A 115 17.74 20.59 -14.53
#